data_AF-G5QIR9-F1
#
_entry.id   AF-G5QIR9-F1
#
_cell.length_a   1.000
_cell.length_b   1.000
_cell.length_c   1.000
_cell.angle_alpha   90.00
_cell.angle_beta   90.00
_cell.angle_gamma   90.00
#
_symmetry.space_group_name_H-M   'P 1'
#
loop_
_entity.id
_entity.type
_entity.pdbx_description
1 polymer ?
#
loop_
_entity_poly.entity_id
_entity_poly.type
_entity_poly.pdbx_seq_one_letter_code
_entity_poly.pdbx_strand_id
1 'polypeptide(L)'
;MQASHKLGFLHHIRLVPLFSSILGGILLLFALSAGLAGYFLLQADRDQRDVTDEIQVRMGLSNSANHLRTARINMIHAGAASRIAEMDEMKANIAAAETRIKQSQDGFNAYMSRTVKTPADDALDNELNARYTAYINGLQPMLKFAKNGMFEAIINHENEQAKQLDAAYNHVLLKAIELRTERARLLSEQAYQRTRLGMMFMIGAFTLALVLTLMTFMVLRRTVIQPLQQSASRIERIAAGDLTMADEPTGRSEIGRLSHHLQQMQHALQQTVGAVRQGAEEIYRGTSEITAGNTDLSSRTEQQAAAIEQTAASMEQLTATVKQNADNAHHASKLAEDASGKASRGGQMVSGVVQTMGNISTSSKKISEITAVINSIAFQTNILALNAAVENKDAVL
;
A
#
# COMPACT_ATOMS: atom_id res chain seq x y z
N MET A 1 -8.66 -26.77 -14.26
CA MET A 1 -7.22 -26.53 -14.51
C MET A 1 -6.88 -25.12 -14.07
N GLN A 2 -6.35 -24.94 -12.85
CA GLN A 2 -5.83 -23.64 -12.41
C GLN A 2 -4.46 -23.45 -13.05
N ALA A 3 -4.35 -22.48 -13.96
CA ALA A 3 -3.06 -22.07 -14.50
C ALA A 3 -2.21 -21.53 -13.34
N SER A 4 -1.17 -22.28 -12.96
CA SER A 4 -0.14 -21.83 -12.04
C SER A 4 0.53 -20.62 -12.68
N HIS A 5 0.08 -19.42 -12.31
CA HIS A 5 0.79 -18.18 -12.60
C HIS A 5 2.10 -18.22 -11.80
N LYS A 6 3.15 -18.80 -12.39
CA LYS A 6 4.49 -18.75 -11.83
C LYS A 6 4.86 -17.27 -11.67
N LEU A 7 5.00 -16.83 -10.43
CA LEU A 7 5.53 -15.51 -10.11
C LEU A 7 6.87 -15.34 -10.81
N GLY A 8 7.00 -14.27 -11.60
CA GLY A 8 8.26 -13.97 -12.28
C GLY A 8 9.35 -13.63 -11.26
N PHE A 9 10.62 -13.87 -11.61
CA PHE A 9 11.81 -13.61 -10.78
C PHE A 9 11.78 -12.26 -10.05
N LEU A 10 11.26 -11.22 -10.72
CA LEU A 10 11.11 -9.86 -10.18
C LEU A 10 10.32 -9.79 -8.86
N HIS A 11 9.35 -10.69 -8.62
CA HIS A 11 8.55 -10.69 -7.39
C HIS A 11 9.29 -11.26 -6.16
N HIS A 12 10.47 -11.82 -6.36
CA HIS A 12 11.32 -12.33 -5.28
C HIS A 12 12.45 -11.37 -4.92
N ILE A 13 12.66 -10.30 -5.70
CA ILE A 13 13.70 -9.31 -5.44
C ILE A 13 13.23 -8.37 -4.32
N ARG A 14 14.09 -8.17 -3.33
CA ARG A 14 13.87 -7.20 -2.26
C ARG A 14 14.05 -5.77 -2.76
N LEU A 15 13.33 -4.82 -2.19
CA LEU A 15 13.37 -3.42 -2.61
C LEU A 15 14.77 -2.81 -2.52
N VAL A 16 15.49 -3.04 -1.41
CA VAL A 16 16.83 -2.48 -1.20
C VAL A 16 17.84 -2.91 -2.29
N PRO A 17 18.08 -4.22 -2.54
CA PRO A 17 19.01 -4.63 -3.59
C PRO A 17 18.54 -4.24 -5.00
N LEU A 18 17.22 -4.14 -5.24
CA LEU A 18 16.69 -3.61 -6.50
C LEU A 18 17.12 -2.15 -6.69
N PHE A 19 16.88 -1.27 -5.71
CA PHE A 19 17.26 0.13 -5.79
C PHE A 19 18.78 0.31 -5.83
N SER A 20 19.54 -0.43 -5.02
CA SER A 20 21.01 -0.35 -5.02
C SER A 20 21.61 -0.80 -6.35
N SER A 21 21.08 -1.85 -6.99
CA SER A 21 21.57 -2.30 -8.30
C SER A 21 21.22 -1.32 -9.42
N ILE A 22 20.01 -0.75 -9.41
CA ILE A 22 19.60 0.29 -10.36
C ILE A 22 20.48 1.54 -10.20
N LEU A 23 20.59 2.07 -8.98
CA LEU A 23 21.36 3.28 -8.70
C LEU A 23 22.84 3.06 -8.99
N GLY A 24 23.40 1.93 -8.56
CA GLY A 24 24.79 1.56 -8.85
C GLY A 24 25.07 1.43 -10.34
N GLY A 25 24.15 0.81 -11.10
CA GLY A 25 24.25 0.69 -12.55
C GLY A 25 24.21 2.05 -13.25
N ILE A 26 23.30 2.95 -12.83
CA ILE A 26 23.21 4.31 -13.38
C ILE A 26 24.48 5.12 -13.06
N LEU A 27 24.96 5.07 -11.82
CA LEU A 27 26.17 5.79 -11.41
C LEU A 27 27.42 5.28 -12.15
N LEU A 28 27.54 3.97 -12.31
CA LEU A 28 28.65 3.37 -13.06
C LEU A 28 28.60 3.79 -14.54
N LEU A 29 27.42 3.74 -15.16
CA LEU A 29 27.24 4.19 -16.53
C LEU A 29 27.53 5.69 -16.69
N PHE A 30 27.12 6.51 -15.72
CA PHE A 30 27.42 7.94 -15.71
C PHE A 30 28.93 8.19 -15.60
N ALA A 31 29.62 7.51 -14.68
CA ALA A 31 31.06 7.61 -14.51
C ALA A 31 31.83 7.19 -15.77
N LEU A 32 31.43 6.08 -16.40
CA LEU A 32 32.01 5.62 -17.67
C LEU A 32 31.76 6.63 -18.80
N SER A 33 30.55 7.17 -18.90
CA SER A 33 30.18 8.15 -19.93
C SER A 33 30.96 9.46 -19.77
N ALA A 34 31.08 9.95 -18.54
CA ALA A 34 31.86 11.14 -18.21
C ALA A 34 33.35 10.94 -18.48
N GLY A 35 33.91 9.78 -18.10
CA GLY A 35 35.30 9.43 -18.38
C GLY A 35 35.59 9.34 -19.88
N LEU A 36 34.70 8.71 -20.64
CA LEU A 36 34.82 8.58 -22.09
C LEU A 36 34.70 9.94 -22.80
N ALA A 37 33.75 10.78 -22.38
CA ALA A 37 33.61 12.14 -22.90
C ALA A 37 34.86 13.00 -22.60
N GLY A 38 35.38 12.91 -21.36
CA GLY A 38 36.62 13.59 -20.98
C GLY A 38 37.83 13.13 -21.81
N TYR A 39 37.95 11.82 -22.06
CA TYR A 39 38.99 11.26 -22.92
C TYR A 39 38.91 11.83 -24.35
N PHE A 40 37.74 11.81 -24.98
CA PHE A 40 37.56 12.34 -26.33
C PHE A 40 37.77 13.85 -26.40
N LEU A 41 37.38 14.61 -25.37
CA LEU A 41 37.62 16.05 -25.30
C LEU A 41 39.11 16.37 -25.24
N LEU A 42 39.86 15.69 -24.37
CA LEU A 42 41.31 15.86 -24.26
C LEU A 42 42.03 15.44 -25.54
N GLN A 43 41.54 14.38 -26.20
CA GLN A 43 42.08 13.95 -27.49
C GLN A 43 41.80 14.96 -28.59
N ALA A 44 40.59 15.52 -28.66
CA ALA A 44 40.24 16.55 -29.63
C ALA A 44 41.06 17.84 -29.42
N ASP A 45 41.30 18.25 -28.18
CA ASP A 45 42.17 19.41 -27.87
C ASP A 45 43.60 19.17 -28.36
N ARG A 46 44.15 17.97 -28.14
CA ARG A 46 45.49 17.61 -28.65
C ARG A 46 45.54 17.62 -30.18
N ASP A 47 44.59 16.96 -30.84
CA ASP A 47 44.55 16.89 -32.30
C ASP A 47 44.39 18.31 -32.91
N GLN A 48 43.61 19.18 -32.27
CA GLN A 48 43.46 20.57 -32.69
C GLN A 48 44.74 21.40 -32.51
N ARG A 49 45.48 21.19 -31.41
CA ARG A 49 46.79 21.83 -31.20
C ARG A 49 47.80 21.38 -32.27
N ASP A 50 47.87 20.09 -32.58
CA ASP A 50 48.76 19.57 -33.62
C ASP A 50 48.47 20.21 -34.99
N VAL A 51 47.19 20.34 -35.36
CA VAL A 51 46.79 21.06 -36.59
C VAL A 51 47.21 22.52 -36.55
N THR A 52 47.01 23.18 -35.41
CA THR A 52 47.33 24.60 -35.24
C THR A 52 48.83 24.85 -35.35
N ASP A 53 49.64 24.03 -34.67
CA ASP A 53 51.10 24.09 -34.71
C ASP A 53 51.63 23.86 -36.13
N GLU A 54 51.07 22.90 -36.86
CA GLU A 54 51.44 22.64 -38.26
C GLU A 54 51.11 23.83 -39.17
N ILE A 55 49.93 24.45 -38.98
CA ILE A 55 49.53 25.66 -39.72
C ILE A 55 50.46 26.83 -39.37
N GLN A 56 50.85 26.99 -38.10
CA GLN A 56 51.79 28.04 -37.68
C GLN A 56 53.17 27.85 -38.30
N VAL A 57 53.71 26.63 -38.34
CA VAL A 57 54.98 26.29 -39.00
C VAL A 57 54.93 26.64 -40.49
N ARG A 58 53.85 26.23 -41.18
CA ARG A 58 53.64 26.57 -42.60
C ARG A 58 53.56 28.08 -42.83
N MET A 59 52.78 28.79 -42.00
CA MET A 59 52.62 30.24 -42.09
C MET A 59 53.93 30.97 -41.80
N GLY A 60 54.72 30.53 -40.82
CA GLY A 60 56.04 31.08 -40.51
C GLY A 60 56.98 31.03 -41.71
N LEU A 61 57.02 29.89 -42.40
CA LEU A 61 57.81 29.72 -43.61
C LEU A 61 57.30 30.59 -44.77
N SER A 62 55.99 30.64 -45.02
CA SER A 62 55.40 31.48 -46.07
C SER A 62 55.61 32.98 -45.79
N ASN A 63 55.46 33.40 -44.54
CA ASN A 63 55.66 34.79 -44.12
C ASN A 63 57.13 35.19 -44.21
N SER A 64 58.05 34.26 -43.92
CA SER A 64 59.49 34.48 -44.08
C SER A 64 59.85 34.92 -45.50
N ALA A 65 59.38 34.18 -46.50
CA ALA A 65 59.57 34.55 -47.91
C ALA A 65 58.94 35.90 -48.28
N ASN A 66 57.73 36.17 -47.79
CA ASN A 66 57.06 37.46 -48.00
C ASN A 66 57.85 38.62 -47.38
N HIS A 67 58.41 38.43 -46.19
CA HIS A 67 59.27 39.43 -45.55
C HIS A 67 60.52 39.74 -46.37
N LEU A 68 61.18 38.74 -46.97
CA LEU A 68 62.32 39.01 -47.86
C LEU A 68 61.94 39.79 -49.11
N ARG A 69 60.79 39.49 -49.72
CA ARG A 69 60.29 40.26 -50.85
C ARG A 69 59.98 41.70 -50.47
N THR A 70 59.33 41.91 -49.32
CA THR A 70 59.09 43.27 -48.80
C THR A 70 60.39 43.99 -48.50
N ALA A 71 61.38 43.32 -47.90
CA ALA A 71 62.70 43.91 -47.65
C ALA A 71 63.38 44.35 -48.95
N ARG A 72 63.30 43.50 -50.00
CA ARG A 72 63.83 43.78 -51.33
C ARG A 72 63.19 45.02 -51.96
N ILE A 73 61.86 45.13 -51.89
CA ILE A 73 61.11 46.30 -52.36
C ILE A 73 61.50 47.55 -51.58
N ASN A 74 61.59 47.47 -50.24
CA ASN A 74 62.00 48.59 -49.41
C ASN A 74 63.41 49.07 -49.76
N MET A 75 64.34 48.18 -50.11
CA MET A 75 65.68 48.59 -50.57
C MET A 75 65.63 49.34 -51.91
N ILE A 76 64.75 48.95 -52.83
CA ILE A 76 64.51 49.69 -54.08
C ILE A 76 63.92 51.08 -53.78
N HIS A 77 62.92 51.16 -52.89
CA HIS A 77 62.34 52.44 -52.46
C HIS A 77 63.36 53.33 -51.76
N ALA A 78 64.24 52.77 -50.92
CA ALA A 78 65.32 53.54 -50.29
C ALA A 78 66.25 54.17 -51.33
N GLY A 79 66.63 53.42 -52.37
CA GLY A 79 67.42 53.98 -53.46
C GLY A 79 66.66 55.05 -54.25
N ALA A 80 65.36 54.86 -54.49
CA ALA A 80 64.52 55.84 -55.18
C ALA A 80 64.40 57.16 -54.39
N ALA A 81 64.10 57.07 -53.09
CA ALA A 81 64.06 58.21 -52.16
C ALA A 81 65.42 58.95 -52.14
N SER A 82 66.53 58.20 -52.18
CA SER A 82 67.87 58.80 -52.26
C SER A 82 68.06 59.64 -53.53
N ARG A 83 67.55 59.20 -54.70
CA ARG A 83 67.63 59.95 -55.96
C ARG A 83 66.87 61.27 -55.95
N ILE A 84 65.78 61.36 -55.19
CA ILE A 84 64.96 62.57 -55.07
C ILE A 84 65.28 63.39 -53.80
N ALA A 85 66.39 63.08 -53.13
CA ALA A 85 66.88 63.73 -51.92
C ALA A 85 65.99 63.60 -50.67
N GLU A 86 65.11 62.60 -50.62
CA GLU A 86 64.26 62.29 -49.46
C GLU A 86 64.98 61.35 -48.48
N MET A 87 65.94 61.91 -47.74
CA MET A 87 66.83 61.15 -46.85
C MET A 87 66.13 60.49 -45.67
N ASP A 88 65.05 61.07 -45.17
CA ASP A 88 64.27 60.49 -44.06
C ASP A 88 63.49 59.26 -44.51
N GLU A 89 62.88 59.31 -45.69
CA GLU A 89 62.22 58.16 -46.30
C GLU A 89 63.22 57.06 -46.66
N MET A 90 64.40 57.42 -47.18
CA MET A 90 65.50 56.47 -47.41
C MET A 90 65.86 55.71 -46.13
N LYS A 91 66.10 56.43 -45.02
CA LYS A 91 66.42 55.80 -43.72
C LYS A 91 65.30 54.91 -43.20
N ALA A 92 64.04 55.37 -43.30
CA ALA A 92 62.88 54.60 -42.88
C ALA A 92 62.75 53.29 -43.68
N ASN A 93 62.92 53.36 -45.00
CA ASN A 93 62.89 52.18 -45.87
C ASN A 93 64.04 51.20 -45.58
N ILE A 94 65.25 51.68 -45.30
CA ILE A 94 66.38 50.83 -44.88
C ILE A 94 66.06 50.13 -43.54
N ALA A 95 65.60 50.87 -42.54
CA ALA A 95 65.25 50.31 -41.24
C ALA A 95 64.12 49.27 -41.34
N ALA A 96 63.12 49.54 -42.19
CA ALA A 96 62.06 48.59 -42.49
C ALA A 96 62.61 47.34 -43.20
N ALA A 97 63.53 47.49 -44.17
CA ALA A 97 64.17 46.36 -44.84
C ALA A 97 64.94 45.46 -43.86
N GLU A 98 65.76 46.04 -42.97
CA GLU A 98 66.50 45.29 -41.95
C GLU A 98 65.56 44.55 -41.00
N THR A 99 64.48 45.21 -40.56
CA THR A 99 63.44 44.61 -39.72
C THR A 99 62.80 43.40 -40.41
N ARG A 100 62.46 43.55 -41.71
CA ARG A 100 61.87 42.46 -42.50
C ARG A 100 62.83 41.30 -42.70
N ILE A 101 64.13 41.56 -42.93
CA ILE A 101 65.15 40.51 -43.02
C ILE A 101 65.22 39.73 -41.70
N LYS A 102 65.18 40.41 -40.55
CA LYS A 102 65.17 39.75 -39.24
C LYS A 102 63.90 38.92 -39.04
N GLN A 103 62.72 39.46 -39.32
CA GLN A 103 61.44 38.73 -39.23
C GLN A 103 61.42 37.49 -40.14
N SER A 104 62.05 37.58 -41.32
CA SER A 104 62.24 36.43 -42.19
C SER A 104 63.09 35.35 -41.54
N GLN A 105 64.22 35.72 -40.93
CA GLN A 105 65.11 34.78 -40.25
C GLN A 105 64.42 34.11 -39.08
N ASP A 106 63.65 34.85 -38.27
CA ASP A 106 62.89 34.30 -37.16
C ASP A 106 61.86 33.26 -37.64
N GLY A 107 61.08 33.59 -38.68
CA GLY A 107 60.11 32.66 -39.27
C GLY A 107 60.73 31.43 -39.93
N PHE A 108 61.87 31.59 -40.60
CA PHE A 108 62.61 30.49 -41.21
C PHE A 108 63.22 29.56 -40.14
N ASN A 109 63.78 30.14 -39.08
CA ASN A 109 64.36 29.40 -37.97
C ASN A 109 63.29 28.60 -37.22
N ALA A 110 62.10 29.18 -37.00
CA ALA A 110 60.96 28.47 -36.42
C ALA A 110 60.52 27.27 -37.28
N TYR A 111 60.55 27.41 -38.61
CA TYR A 111 60.32 26.28 -39.51
C TYR A 111 61.44 25.22 -39.39
N MET A 112 62.71 25.62 -39.38
CA MET A 112 63.84 24.70 -39.26
C MET A 112 63.89 23.95 -37.91
N SER A 113 63.40 24.56 -36.83
CA SER A 113 63.41 24.01 -35.47
C SER A 113 62.14 23.24 -35.08
N ARG A 114 61.19 23.07 -36.02
CA ARG A 114 59.95 22.33 -35.79
C ARG A 114 60.20 20.92 -35.26
N THR A 115 59.29 20.45 -34.41
CA THR A 115 59.40 19.17 -33.70
C THR A 115 59.23 17.95 -34.60
N VAL A 116 58.43 18.04 -35.66
CA VAL A 116 58.17 16.89 -36.54
C VAL A 116 58.75 17.08 -37.94
N LYS A 117 59.73 16.23 -38.25
CA LYS A 117 60.39 16.11 -39.54
C LYS A 117 60.19 14.71 -40.10
N THR A 118 59.67 14.61 -41.32
CA THR A 118 59.59 13.36 -42.08
C THR A 118 60.85 13.18 -42.93
N PRO A 119 61.13 11.97 -43.45
CA PRO A 119 62.25 11.78 -44.38
C PRO A 119 62.19 12.69 -45.62
N ALA A 120 60.97 13.00 -46.11
CA ALA A 120 60.76 13.94 -47.20
C ALA A 120 61.08 15.39 -46.80
N ASP A 121 60.81 15.75 -45.54
CA ASP A 121 61.18 17.04 -44.98
C ASP A 121 62.68 17.22 -44.88
N ASP A 122 63.40 16.22 -44.36
CA ASP A 122 64.86 16.30 -44.18
C ASP A 122 65.58 16.43 -45.53
N ALA A 123 65.08 15.75 -46.57
CA ALA A 123 65.59 15.88 -47.93
C ALA A 123 65.41 17.31 -48.48
N LEU A 124 64.29 17.95 -48.18
CA LEU A 124 63.96 19.29 -48.70
C LEU A 124 64.58 20.41 -47.85
N ASP A 125 64.71 20.23 -46.54
CA ASP A 125 65.22 21.22 -45.59
C ASP A 125 66.65 21.63 -45.92
N ASN A 126 67.50 20.68 -46.31
CA ASN A 126 68.88 20.97 -46.68
C ASN A 126 68.96 21.89 -47.91
N GLU A 127 68.22 21.57 -48.97
CA GLU A 127 68.17 22.41 -50.17
C GLU A 127 67.52 23.76 -49.86
N LEU A 128 66.42 23.77 -49.12
CA LEU A 128 65.70 24.98 -48.74
C LEU A 128 66.60 25.93 -47.93
N ASN A 129 67.35 25.42 -46.95
CA ASN A 129 68.28 26.19 -46.15
C ASN A 129 69.44 26.75 -47.00
N ALA A 130 69.97 25.96 -47.92
CA ALA A 130 71.01 26.43 -48.84
C ALA A 130 70.50 27.57 -49.74
N ARG A 131 69.31 27.43 -50.33
CA ARG A 131 68.69 28.48 -51.16
C ARG A 131 68.33 29.72 -50.36
N TYR A 132 67.79 29.55 -49.16
CA TYR A 132 67.46 30.64 -48.25
C TYR A 132 68.72 31.44 -47.86
N THR A 133 69.79 30.74 -47.48
CA THR A 133 71.08 31.36 -47.14
C THR A 133 71.68 32.10 -48.33
N ALA A 134 71.64 31.50 -49.52
CA ALA A 134 72.07 32.15 -50.76
C ALA A 134 71.27 33.43 -51.04
N TYR A 135 69.95 33.40 -50.84
CA TYR A 135 69.10 34.58 -51.03
C TYR A 135 69.40 35.69 -50.02
N ILE A 136 69.49 35.38 -48.71
CA ILE A 136 69.87 36.33 -47.66
C ILE A 136 71.23 36.97 -47.95
N ASN A 137 72.22 36.15 -48.32
CA ASN A 137 73.57 36.65 -48.65
C ASN A 137 73.53 37.52 -49.91
N GLY A 138 72.73 37.15 -50.91
CA GLY A 138 72.51 37.94 -52.12
C GLY A 138 71.81 39.28 -51.88
N LEU A 139 71.07 39.44 -50.78
CA LEU A 139 70.46 40.72 -50.39
C LEU A 139 71.46 41.66 -49.67
N GLN A 140 72.60 41.17 -49.17
CA GLN A 140 73.57 42.02 -48.45
C GLN A 140 74.21 43.13 -49.32
N PRO A 141 74.67 42.85 -50.56
CA PRO A 141 75.15 43.91 -51.45
C PRO A 141 74.06 44.94 -51.75
N MET A 142 72.83 44.49 -51.97
CA MET A 142 71.67 45.34 -52.21
C MET A 142 71.39 46.29 -51.04
N LEU A 143 71.46 45.77 -49.80
CA LEU A 143 71.33 46.57 -48.58
C LEU A 143 72.46 47.59 -48.45
N LYS A 144 73.70 47.21 -48.81
CA LYS A 144 74.84 48.12 -48.83
C LYS A 144 74.65 49.24 -49.86
N PHE A 145 74.16 48.92 -51.07
CA PHE A 145 73.86 49.93 -52.08
C PHE A 145 72.74 50.88 -51.63
N ALA A 146 71.69 50.34 -51.00
CA ALA A 146 70.61 51.12 -50.41
C ALA A 146 71.13 52.08 -49.35
N LYS A 147 71.99 51.64 -48.42
CA LYS A 147 72.62 52.50 -47.40
C LYS A 147 73.49 53.63 -47.97
N ASN A 148 74.07 53.41 -49.16
CA ASN A 148 74.91 54.39 -49.83
C ASN A 148 74.18 55.20 -50.92
N GLY A 149 72.86 55.06 -51.06
CA GLY A 149 72.08 55.80 -52.06
C GLY A 149 72.34 55.41 -53.52
N MET A 150 72.94 54.25 -53.76
CA MET A 150 73.38 53.81 -55.08
C MET A 150 72.24 53.13 -55.87
N PHE A 151 71.23 53.88 -56.28
CA PHE A 151 70.03 53.30 -56.93
C PHE A 151 70.32 52.44 -58.16
N GLU A 152 71.16 52.90 -59.09
CA GLU A 152 71.47 52.13 -60.31
C GLU A 152 72.15 50.79 -59.98
N ALA A 153 72.99 50.76 -58.93
CA ALA A 153 73.58 49.52 -58.45
C ALA A 153 72.54 48.57 -57.83
N ILE A 154 71.51 49.09 -57.14
CA ILE A 154 70.39 48.29 -56.62
C ILE A 154 69.61 47.64 -57.76
N ILE A 155 69.28 48.40 -58.82
CA ILE A 155 68.49 47.89 -59.95
C ILE A 155 69.27 46.86 -60.77
N ASN A 156 70.55 47.10 -61.03
CA ASN A 156 71.41 46.13 -61.73
C ASN A 156 71.51 44.83 -60.92
N HIS A 157 71.79 44.94 -59.62
CA HIS A 157 71.89 43.78 -58.72
C HIS A 157 70.55 43.03 -58.58
N GLU A 158 69.43 43.75 -58.55
CA GLU A 158 68.08 43.19 -58.55
C GLU A 158 67.84 42.30 -59.79
N ASN A 159 68.18 42.81 -60.98
CA ASN A 159 67.92 42.13 -62.24
C ASN A 159 68.90 40.99 -62.52
N GLU A 160 70.17 41.15 -62.17
CA GLU A 160 71.22 40.17 -62.45
C GLU A 160 71.26 39.04 -61.42
N GLN A 161 70.99 39.32 -60.14
CA GLN A 161 71.21 38.36 -59.07
C GLN A 161 70.01 38.16 -58.14
N ALA A 162 69.46 39.21 -57.54
CA ALA A 162 68.48 39.06 -56.45
C ALA A 162 67.18 38.37 -56.89
N LYS A 163 66.66 38.69 -58.10
CA LYS A 163 65.48 38.00 -58.68
C LYS A 163 65.73 36.51 -58.93
N GLN A 164 66.91 36.15 -59.41
CA GLN A 164 67.25 34.75 -59.69
C GLN A 164 67.33 33.94 -58.39
N LEU A 165 67.90 34.54 -57.34
CA LEU A 165 67.95 33.94 -56.00
C LEU A 165 66.56 33.80 -55.36
N ASP A 166 65.69 34.81 -55.48
CA ASP A 166 64.29 34.72 -55.05
C ASP A 166 63.54 33.61 -55.79
N ALA A 167 63.71 33.50 -57.12
CA ALA A 167 63.07 32.45 -57.91
C ALA A 167 63.56 31.05 -57.52
N ALA A 168 64.88 30.87 -57.34
CA ALA A 168 65.47 29.60 -56.93
C ALA A 168 65.04 29.18 -55.51
N TYR A 169 64.95 30.14 -54.57
CA TYR A 169 64.40 29.90 -53.25
C TYR A 169 62.90 29.57 -53.30
N ASN A 170 62.13 30.35 -54.06
CA ASN A 170 60.68 30.18 -54.18
C ASN A 170 60.29 28.82 -54.74
N HIS A 171 61.05 28.29 -55.70
CA HIS A 171 60.80 26.97 -56.27
C HIS A 171 60.85 25.85 -55.23
N VAL A 172 61.80 25.89 -54.29
CA VAL A 172 61.93 24.89 -53.20
C VAL A 172 60.95 25.19 -52.07
N LEU A 173 60.74 26.48 -51.76
CA LEU A 173 59.77 26.96 -50.78
C LEU A 173 58.36 26.45 -51.06
N LEU A 174 57.90 26.54 -52.32
CA LEU A 174 56.56 26.09 -52.69
C LEU A 174 56.36 24.60 -52.45
N LYS A 175 57.38 23.77 -52.72
CA LYS A 175 57.35 22.33 -52.39
C LYS A 175 57.26 22.11 -50.87
N ALA A 176 57.96 22.91 -50.08
CA ALA A 176 57.92 22.80 -48.61
C ALA A 176 56.54 23.20 -48.07
N ILE A 177 55.97 24.28 -48.60
CA ILE A 177 54.62 24.74 -48.25
C ILE A 177 53.57 23.70 -48.64
N GLU A 178 53.69 23.08 -49.82
CA GLU A 178 52.78 22.02 -50.29
C GLU A 178 52.83 20.80 -49.37
N LEU A 179 54.02 20.29 -49.05
CA LEU A 179 54.22 19.18 -48.12
C LEU A 179 53.58 19.44 -46.75
N ARG A 180 53.74 20.67 -46.24
CA ARG A 180 53.17 21.11 -44.95
C ARG A 180 51.67 21.34 -45.02
N THR A 181 51.16 21.77 -46.17
CA THR A 181 49.72 21.90 -46.41
C THR A 181 49.05 20.54 -46.41
N GLU A 182 49.62 19.55 -47.08
CA GLU A 182 49.09 18.20 -47.11
C GLU A 182 49.12 17.55 -45.73
N ARG A 183 50.21 17.75 -44.98
CA ARG A 183 50.30 17.30 -43.59
C ARG A 183 49.23 17.93 -42.69
N ALA A 184 49.02 19.25 -42.77
CA ALA A 184 47.96 19.93 -42.02
C ALA A 184 46.57 19.41 -42.39
N ARG A 185 46.34 19.11 -43.68
CA ARG A 185 45.10 18.49 -44.16
C ARG A 185 44.89 17.10 -43.57
N LEU A 186 45.90 16.23 -43.62
CA LEU A 186 45.81 14.88 -43.04
C LEU A 186 45.55 14.91 -41.54
N LEU A 187 46.22 15.80 -40.79
CA LEU A 187 45.97 15.99 -39.37
C LEU A 187 44.54 16.47 -39.11
N SER A 188 44.04 17.40 -39.92
CA SER A 188 42.66 17.90 -39.81
C SER A 188 41.62 16.83 -40.11
N GLU A 189 41.83 16.01 -41.14
CA GLU A 189 40.96 14.88 -41.48
C GLU A 189 40.95 13.82 -40.36
N GLN A 190 42.11 13.50 -39.78
CA GLN A 190 42.22 12.60 -38.63
C GLN A 190 41.51 13.14 -37.39
N ALA A 191 41.69 14.42 -37.08
CA ALA A 191 40.99 15.10 -35.98
C ALA A 191 39.47 15.01 -36.18
N TYR A 192 38.98 15.31 -37.39
CA TYR A 192 37.56 15.23 -37.72
C TYR A 192 36.99 13.82 -37.55
N GLN A 193 37.69 12.80 -38.04
CA GLN A 193 37.26 11.41 -37.89
C GLN A 193 37.18 10.98 -36.42
N ARG A 194 38.18 11.36 -35.60
CA ARG A 194 38.21 11.06 -34.17
C ARG A 194 37.11 11.79 -33.40
N THR A 195 36.87 13.07 -33.69
CA THR A 195 35.76 13.83 -33.11
C THR A 195 34.41 13.21 -33.47
N ARG A 196 34.22 12.80 -34.74
CA ARG A 196 32.98 12.15 -35.19
C ARG A 196 32.75 10.81 -34.47
N LEU A 197 33.80 10.00 -34.32
CA LEU A 197 33.73 8.73 -33.59
C LEU A 197 33.40 8.97 -32.10
N GLY A 198 34.02 9.96 -31.46
CA GLY A 198 33.69 10.38 -30.10
C GLY A 198 32.23 10.83 -29.96
N MET A 199 31.71 11.59 -30.92
CA MET A 199 30.31 12.01 -30.95
C MET A 199 29.34 10.83 -31.10
N MET A 200 29.65 9.84 -31.95
CA MET A 200 28.85 8.60 -32.06
C MET A 200 28.79 7.84 -30.74
N PHE A 201 29.91 7.72 -30.02
CA PHE A 201 29.92 7.11 -28.70
C PHE A 201 29.11 7.89 -27.67
N MET A 202 29.18 9.23 -27.67
CA MET A 202 28.36 10.05 -26.78
C MET A 202 26.85 9.90 -27.05
N ILE A 203 26.44 9.91 -28.32
CA ILE A 203 25.05 9.65 -28.72
C ILE A 203 24.62 8.23 -28.32
N GLY A 204 25.50 7.24 -28.52
CA GLY A 204 25.28 5.86 -28.10
C GLY A 204 25.11 5.72 -26.58
N ALA A 205 25.95 6.40 -25.79
CA ALA A 205 25.84 6.42 -24.33
C ALA A 205 24.55 7.10 -23.86
N PHE A 206 24.17 8.23 -24.48
CA PHE A 206 22.94 8.94 -24.16
C PHE A 206 21.69 8.11 -24.47
N THR A 207 21.64 7.48 -25.64
CA THR A 207 20.53 6.60 -26.02
C THR A 207 20.43 5.39 -25.10
N LEU A 208 21.55 4.77 -24.73
CA LEU A 208 21.59 3.69 -23.75
C LEU A 208 21.07 4.13 -22.38
N ALA A 209 21.45 5.32 -21.91
CA ALA A 209 20.95 5.88 -20.66
C ALA A 209 19.43 6.08 -20.68
N LEU A 210 18.88 6.55 -21.80
CA LEU A 210 17.43 6.74 -21.96
C LEU A 210 16.68 5.40 -21.95
N VAL A 211 17.21 4.39 -22.65
CA VAL A 211 16.67 3.02 -22.64
C VAL A 211 16.70 2.42 -21.24
N LEU A 212 17.81 2.55 -20.52
CA LEU A 212 17.91 2.06 -19.14
C LEU A 212 16.94 2.77 -18.20
N THR A 213 16.78 4.09 -18.35
CA THR A 213 15.80 4.86 -17.55
C THR A 213 14.38 4.36 -17.78
N LEU A 214 14.00 4.14 -19.04
CA LEU A 214 12.69 3.60 -19.40
C LEU A 214 12.50 2.17 -18.87
N MET A 215 13.52 1.33 -18.98
CA MET A 215 13.51 -0.04 -18.46
C MET A 215 13.36 -0.06 -16.95
N THR A 216 14.13 0.76 -16.22
CA THR A 216 14.03 0.94 -14.78
C THR A 216 12.62 1.40 -14.37
N PHE A 217 12.05 2.38 -15.08
CA PHE A 217 10.68 2.84 -14.82
C PHE A 217 9.65 1.72 -15.01
N MET A 218 9.75 0.94 -16.09
CA MET A 218 8.87 -0.20 -16.33
C MET A 218 9.00 -1.28 -15.24
N VAL A 219 10.22 -1.62 -14.83
CA VAL A 219 10.48 -2.59 -13.76
C VAL A 219 9.92 -2.12 -12.42
N LEU A 220 10.16 -0.85 -12.06
CA LEU A 220 9.68 -0.28 -10.80
C LEU A 220 8.15 -0.19 -10.77
N ARG A 221 7.54 0.25 -11.88
CA ARG A 221 6.09 0.32 -12.00
C ARG A 221 5.43 -1.06 -11.81
N ARG A 222 6.00 -2.09 -12.41
CA ARG A 222 5.46 -3.45 -12.35
C ARG A 222 5.74 -4.19 -11.04
N THR A 223 6.90 -3.94 -10.42
CA THR A 223 7.35 -4.69 -9.24
C THR A 223 6.95 -4.01 -7.92
N VAL A 224 6.77 -2.69 -7.93
CA VAL A 224 6.52 -1.90 -6.71
C VAL A 224 5.18 -1.17 -6.78
N ILE A 225 4.95 -0.35 -7.80
CA ILE A 225 3.77 0.54 -7.85
C ILE A 225 2.48 -0.26 -8.01
N GLN A 226 2.40 -1.17 -8.99
CA GLN A 226 1.19 -1.96 -9.23
C GLN A 226 0.80 -2.84 -8.02
N PRO A 227 1.71 -3.63 -7.41
CA PRO A 227 1.36 -4.44 -6.24
C PRO A 227 0.99 -3.61 -5.00
N LEU A 228 1.58 -2.42 -4.82
CA LEU A 228 1.17 -1.51 -3.76
C LEU A 228 -0.25 -0.96 -3.98
N GLN A 229 -0.60 -0.61 -5.23
CA GLN A 229 -1.97 -0.20 -5.57
C GLN A 229 -2.99 -1.32 -5.34
N GLN A 230 -2.63 -2.58 -5.66
CA GLN A 230 -3.46 -3.75 -5.36
C GLN A 230 -3.65 -3.93 -3.86
N SER A 231 -2.57 -3.80 -3.08
CA SER A 231 -2.62 -3.88 -1.62
C SER A 231 -3.51 -2.77 -1.02
N ALA A 232 -3.41 -1.54 -1.54
CA ALA A 232 -4.27 -0.43 -1.12
C ALA A 232 -5.74 -0.69 -1.43
N SER A 233 -6.07 -1.14 -2.65
CA SER A 233 -7.44 -1.49 -3.03
C SER A 233 -8.01 -2.64 -2.19
N ARG A 234 -7.18 -3.63 -1.81
CA ARG A 234 -7.58 -4.70 -0.89
C ARG A 234 -7.92 -4.14 0.49
N ILE A 235 -7.11 -3.23 1.02
CA ILE A 235 -7.40 -2.58 2.31
C ILE A 235 -8.71 -1.79 2.25
N GLU A 236 -8.95 -1.04 1.18
CA GLU A 236 -10.20 -0.28 0.98
C GLU A 236 -11.44 -1.20 1.00
N ARG A 237 -11.38 -2.35 0.32
CA ARG A 237 -12.47 -3.34 0.30
C ARG A 237 -12.70 -3.99 1.66
N ILE A 238 -11.63 -4.36 2.36
CA ILE A 238 -11.71 -4.89 3.73
C ILE A 238 -12.37 -3.84 4.65
N ALA A 239 -11.98 -2.58 4.53
CA ALA A 239 -12.56 -1.48 5.30
C ALA A 239 -14.05 -1.25 4.97
N ALA A 240 -14.47 -1.52 3.73
CA ALA A 240 -15.87 -1.50 3.31
C ALA A 240 -16.67 -2.75 3.72
N GLY A 241 -16.03 -3.73 4.37
CA GLY A 241 -16.65 -4.99 4.79
C GLY A 241 -16.70 -6.08 3.72
N ASP A 242 -16.14 -5.83 2.52
CA ASP A 242 -15.97 -6.86 1.49
C ASP A 242 -14.75 -7.72 1.82
N LEU A 243 -15.02 -8.86 2.45
CA LEU A 243 -14.02 -9.87 2.77
C LEU A 243 -13.95 -10.98 1.71
N THR A 244 -14.54 -10.83 0.53
CA THR A 244 -14.70 -11.95 -0.44
C THR A 244 -13.58 -12.09 -1.46
N MET A 245 -12.59 -11.19 -1.42
CA MET A 245 -11.48 -11.22 -2.37
C MET A 245 -10.67 -12.51 -2.30
N ALA A 246 -10.39 -13.11 -3.46
CA ALA A 246 -9.58 -14.31 -3.57
C ALA A 246 -8.14 -14.09 -3.10
N ASP A 247 -7.47 -15.16 -2.67
CA ASP A 247 -6.03 -15.14 -2.37
C ASP A 247 -5.22 -14.91 -3.64
N GLU A 248 -4.17 -14.09 -3.52
CA GLU A 248 -3.26 -13.80 -4.62
C GLU A 248 -1.88 -14.43 -4.37
N PRO A 249 -1.17 -14.88 -5.42
CA PRO A 249 0.18 -15.39 -5.28
C PRO A 249 1.12 -14.35 -4.67
N THR A 250 1.74 -14.67 -3.54
CA THR A 250 2.67 -13.76 -2.85
C THR A 250 4.12 -14.10 -3.14
N GLY A 251 4.89 -13.09 -3.53
CA GLY A 251 6.34 -13.20 -3.70
C GLY A 251 7.09 -13.22 -2.37
N ARG A 252 8.43 -13.38 -2.44
CA ARG A 252 9.32 -13.33 -1.25
C ARG A 252 9.82 -11.91 -0.94
N SER A 253 9.45 -10.92 -1.76
CA SER A 253 9.78 -9.50 -1.55
C SER A 253 9.04 -8.93 -0.34
N GLU A 254 9.43 -7.73 0.10
CA GLU A 254 8.74 -6.99 1.16
C GLU A 254 7.26 -6.75 0.81
N ILE A 255 6.96 -6.46 -0.46
CA ILE A 255 5.59 -6.27 -0.95
C ILE A 255 4.82 -7.60 -0.98
N GLY A 256 5.48 -8.70 -1.36
CA GLY A 256 4.88 -10.04 -1.28
C GLY A 256 4.53 -10.44 0.16
N ARG A 257 5.42 -10.15 1.12
CA ARG A 257 5.15 -10.35 2.55
C ARG A 257 4.00 -9.48 3.06
N LEU A 258 3.92 -8.22 2.64
CA LEU A 258 2.80 -7.33 2.96
C LEU A 258 1.47 -7.93 2.46
N SER A 259 1.41 -8.32 1.19
CA SER A 259 0.21 -8.96 0.62
C SER A 259 -0.17 -10.24 1.35
N HIS A 260 0.80 -11.05 1.77
CA HIS A 260 0.55 -12.26 2.55
C HIS A 260 -0.09 -11.94 3.91
N HIS A 261 0.43 -10.95 4.63
CA HIS A 261 -0.15 -10.54 5.92
C HIS A 261 -1.54 -9.91 5.77
N LEU A 262 -1.80 -9.17 4.67
CA LEU A 262 -3.15 -8.67 4.38
C LEU A 262 -4.15 -9.80 4.11
N GLN A 263 -3.75 -10.85 3.41
CA GLN A 263 -4.58 -12.05 3.21
C GLN A 263 -4.87 -12.75 4.55
N GLN A 264 -3.85 -12.94 5.40
CA GLN A 264 -4.03 -13.51 6.74
C GLN A 264 -5.01 -12.68 7.60
N MET A 265 -4.91 -11.35 7.54
CA MET A 265 -5.84 -10.45 8.23
C MET A 265 -7.28 -10.61 7.69
N GLN A 266 -7.46 -10.70 6.38
CA GLN A 266 -8.77 -10.94 5.77
C GLN A 266 -9.38 -12.27 6.24
N HIS A 267 -8.59 -13.37 6.25
CA HIS A 267 -9.04 -14.68 6.74
C HIS A 267 -9.47 -14.63 8.21
N ALA A 268 -8.70 -13.97 9.08
CA ALA A 268 -9.05 -13.82 10.49
C ALA A 268 -10.34 -13.00 10.68
N LEU A 269 -10.54 -11.95 9.89
CA LEU A 269 -11.78 -11.16 9.89
C LEU A 269 -12.97 -11.98 9.39
N GLN A 270 -12.81 -12.77 8.32
CA GLN A 270 -13.86 -13.66 7.82
C GLN A 270 -14.32 -14.65 8.91
N GLN A 271 -13.36 -15.28 9.61
CA GLN A 271 -13.66 -16.20 10.71
C GLN A 271 -14.40 -15.49 11.85
N THR A 272 -13.95 -14.29 12.24
CA THR A 272 -14.57 -13.50 13.31
C THR A 272 -16.01 -13.11 12.94
N VAL A 273 -16.22 -12.57 11.74
CA VAL A 273 -17.56 -12.20 11.25
C VAL A 273 -18.46 -13.43 11.12
N GLY A 274 -17.91 -14.56 10.64
CA GLY A 274 -18.62 -15.83 10.56
C GLY A 274 -19.10 -16.33 11.92
N ALA A 275 -18.24 -16.30 12.94
CA ALA A 275 -18.58 -16.68 14.31
C ALA A 275 -19.63 -15.74 14.92
N VAL A 276 -19.53 -14.43 14.70
CA VAL A 276 -20.53 -13.46 15.16
C VAL A 276 -21.88 -13.71 14.49
N ARG A 277 -21.90 -13.99 13.18
CA ARG A 277 -23.15 -14.31 12.46
C ARG A 277 -23.78 -15.59 12.99
N GLN A 278 -22.99 -16.64 13.19
CA GLN A 278 -23.49 -17.90 13.75
C GLN A 278 -24.06 -17.70 15.16
N GLY A 279 -23.36 -16.95 16.03
CA GLY A 279 -23.87 -16.60 17.35
C GLY A 279 -25.18 -15.81 17.30
N ALA A 280 -25.32 -14.88 16.35
CA ALA A 280 -26.56 -14.14 16.15
C ALA A 280 -27.72 -15.04 15.67
N GLU A 281 -27.45 -16.01 14.78
CA GLU A 281 -28.45 -17.00 14.34
C GLU A 281 -28.90 -17.90 15.51
N GLU A 282 -27.97 -18.33 16.37
CA GLU A 282 -28.28 -19.11 17.57
C GLU A 282 -29.15 -18.31 18.57
N ILE A 283 -28.82 -17.04 18.81
CA ILE A 283 -29.62 -16.12 19.63
C ILE A 283 -31.02 -15.92 19.02
N TYR A 284 -31.12 -15.71 17.71
CA TYR A 284 -32.39 -15.53 17.02
C TYR A 284 -33.29 -16.76 17.17
N ARG A 285 -32.72 -17.96 17.00
CA ARG A 285 -33.44 -19.23 17.21
C ARG A 285 -33.89 -19.37 18.66
N GLY A 286 -33.00 -19.16 19.64
CA GLY A 286 -33.34 -19.24 21.06
C GLY A 286 -34.41 -18.23 21.46
N THR A 287 -34.36 -17.01 20.93
CA THR A 287 -35.39 -15.98 21.18
C THR A 287 -36.75 -16.37 20.60
N SER A 288 -36.74 -17.00 19.41
CA SER A 288 -37.96 -17.51 18.78
C SER A 288 -38.60 -18.65 19.59
N GLU A 289 -37.78 -19.58 20.10
CA GLU A 289 -38.23 -20.64 21.02
C GLU A 289 -38.80 -20.07 22.33
N ILE A 290 -38.15 -19.06 22.92
CA ILE A 290 -38.66 -18.36 24.11
C ILE A 290 -40.01 -17.72 23.83
N THR A 291 -40.17 -17.04 22.69
CA THR A 291 -41.44 -16.39 22.32
C THR A 291 -42.57 -17.42 22.16
N ALA A 292 -42.28 -18.56 21.52
CA ALA A 292 -43.23 -19.66 21.41
C ALA A 292 -43.60 -20.23 22.79
N GLY A 293 -42.61 -20.50 23.64
CA GLY A 293 -42.82 -21.00 25.00
C GLY A 293 -43.59 -20.01 25.89
N ASN A 294 -43.33 -18.72 25.76
CA ASN A 294 -44.06 -17.68 26.49
C ASN A 294 -45.52 -17.58 26.04
N THR A 295 -45.79 -17.83 24.75
CA THR A 295 -47.17 -17.87 24.23
C THR A 295 -47.94 -19.08 24.79
N ASP A 296 -47.32 -20.26 24.83
CA ASP A 296 -47.90 -21.46 25.46
C ASP A 296 -48.16 -21.24 26.96
N LEU A 297 -47.19 -20.67 27.69
CA LEU A 297 -47.34 -20.37 29.10
C LEU A 297 -48.47 -19.37 29.36
N SER A 298 -48.58 -18.32 28.53
CA SER A 298 -49.68 -17.36 28.61
C SER A 298 -51.02 -18.07 28.44
N SER A 299 -51.16 -18.93 27.42
CA SER A 299 -52.39 -19.70 27.18
C SER A 299 -52.74 -20.63 28.36
N ARG A 300 -51.75 -21.33 28.92
CA ARG A 300 -51.95 -22.18 30.11
C ARG A 300 -52.32 -21.37 31.35
N THR A 301 -51.77 -20.16 31.49
CA THR A 301 -52.11 -19.26 32.59
C THR A 301 -53.55 -18.76 32.46
N GLU A 302 -54.01 -18.43 31.24
CA GLU A 302 -55.42 -18.10 30.96
C GLU A 302 -56.36 -19.28 31.29
N GLN A 303 -56.00 -20.49 30.86
CA GLN A 303 -56.77 -21.70 31.20
C GLN A 303 -56.82 -21.96 32.72
N GLN A 304 -55.70 -21.78 33.41
CA GLN A 304 -55.63 -21.96 34.85
C GLN A 304 -56.44 -20.89 35.59
N ALA A 305 -56.42 -19.64 35.12
CA ALA A 305 -57.27 -18.58 35.66
C ALA A 305 -58.76 -18.94 35.52
N ALA A 306 -59.18 -19.42 34.36
CA ALA A 306 -60.55 -19.89 34.13
C ALA A 306 -60.93 -21.09 35.04
N ALA A 307 -60.01 -22.04 35.25
CA ALA A 307 -60.23 -23.16 36.15
C ALA A 307 -60.35 -22.73 37.62
N ILE A 308 -59.58 -21.73 38.05
CA ILE A 308 -59.69 -21.14 39.39
C ILE A 308 -61.03 -20.42 39.54
N GLU A 309 -61.48 -19.67 38.53
CA GLU A 309 -62.79 -19.01 38.53
C GLU A 309 -63.93 -20.04 38.67
N GLN A 310 -63.87 -21.15 37.92
CA GLN A 310 -64.84 -22.24 38.06
C GLN A 310 -64.78 -22.93 39.43
N THR A 311 -63.59 -23.07 40.01
CA THR A 311 -63.41 -23.62 41.36
C THR A 311 -63.98 -22.67 42.41
N ALA A 312 -63.77 -21.36 42.28
CA ALA A 312 -64.35 -20.36 43.16
C ALA A 312 -65.88 -20.37 43.11
N ALA A 313 -66.47 -20.41 41.91
CA ALA A 313 -67.92 -20.56 41.74
C ALA A 313 -68.45 -21.87 42.37
N SER A 314 -67.72 -22.98 42.21
CA SER A 314 -68.07 -24.26 42.85
C SER A 314 -67.99 -24.19 44.37
N MET A 315 -67.01 -23.45 44.92
CA MET A 315 -66.88 -23.20 46.36
C MET A 315 -68.02 -22.32 46.89
N GLU A 316 -68.49 -21.33 46.13
CA GLU A 316 -69.69 -20.56 46.49
C GLU A 316 -70.93 -21.45 46.57
N GLN A 317 -71.13 -22.32 45.58
CA GLN A 317 -72.25 -23.26 45.56
C GLN A 317 -72.16 -24.29 46.71
N LEU A 318 -70.96 -24.82 46.99
CA LEU A 318 -70.71 -25.69 48.14
C LEU A 318 -70.99 -24.97 49.46
N THR A 319 -70.53 -23.73 49.62
CA THR A 319 -70.78 -22.92 50.82
C THR A 319 -72.28 -22.71 51.03
N ALA A 320 -73.02 -22.42 49.96
CA ALA A 320 -74.48 -22.31 50.01
C ALA A 320 -75.14 -23.63 50.45
N THR A 321 -74.67 -24.77 49.91
CA THR A 321 -75.18 -26.10 50.27
C THR A 321 -74.86 -26.47 51.72
N VAL A 322 -73.64 -26.18 52.20
CA VAL A 322 -73.23 -26.39 53.59
C VAL A 322 -74.06 -25.54 54.54
N LYS A 323 -74.31 -24.27 54.20
CA LYS A 323 -75.21 -23.40 54.97
C LYS A 323 -76.62 -23.98 55.03
N GLN A 324 -77.17 -24.42 53.90
CA GLN A 324 -78.47 -25.08 53.86
C GLN A 324 -78.51 -26.37 54.70
N ASN A 325 -77.44 -27.17 54.68
CA ASN A 325 -77.34 -28.37 55.51
C ASN A 325 -77.26 -28.04 57.00
N ALA A 326 -76.55 -26.99 57.38
CA ALA A 326 -76.49 -26.51 58.76
C ALA A 326 -77.87 -26.04 59.24
N ASP A 327 -78.58 -25.26 58.43
CA ASP A 327 -79.96 -24.84 58.72
C ASP A 327 -80.90 -26.05 58.86
N ASN A 328 -80.82 -27.02 57.94
CA ASN A 328 -81.58 -28.26 58.01
C ASN A 328 -81.27 -29.09 59.27
N ALA A 329 -79.99 -29.21 59.65
CA ALA A 329 -79.59 -29.89 60.87
C ALA A 329 -80.14 -29.17 62.11
N HIS A 330 -80.13 -27.84 62.12
CA HIS A 330 -80.71 -27.05 63.20
C HIS A 330 -82.24 -27.24 63.29
N HIS A 331 -82.93 -27.25 62.14
CA HIS A 331 -84.36 -27.56 62.05
C HIS A 331 -84.67 -28.98 62.56
N ALA A 332 -83.90 -29.98 62.12
CA ALA A 332 -84.06 -31.37 62.55
C ALA A 332 -83.81 -31.54 64.06
N SER A 333 -82.78 -30.89 64.60
CA SER A 333 -82.49 -30.87 66.05
C SER A 333 -83.68 -30.30 66.85
N LYS A 334 -84.23 -29.17 66.41
CA LYS A 334 -85.40 -28.54 67.04
C LYS A 334 -86.65 -29.42 66.98
N LEU A 335 -86.84 -30.13 65.86
CA LEU A 335 -87.95 -31.08 65.72
C LEU A 335 -87.77 -32.29 66.65
N ALA A 336 -86.55 -32.81 66.77
CA ALA A 336 -86.22 -33.90 67.71
C ALA A 336 -86.42 -33.48 69.18
N GLU A 337 -86.08 -32.24 69.53
CA GLU A 337 -86.33 -31.67 70.85
C GLU A 337 -87.84 -31.58 71.16
N ASP A 338 -88.67 -31.09 70.23
CA ASP A 338 -90.13 -31.07 70.38
C ASP A 338 -90.72 -32.48 70.51
N ALA A 339 -90.24 -33.43 69.69
CA ALA A 339 -90.66 -34.83 69.76
C ALA A 339 -90.28 -35.48 71.11
N SER A 340 -89.07 -35.25 71.60
CA SER A 340 -88.62 -35.69 72.93
C SER A 340 -89.48 -35.08 74.05
N GLY A 341 -89.80 -33.78 73.95
CA GLY A 341 -90.70 -33.10 74.87
C GLY A 341 -92.14 -33.66 74.85
N LYS A 342 -92.65 -34.07 73.68
CA LYS A 342 -93.93 -34.80 73.56
C LYS A 342 -93.85 -36.21 74.17
N ALA A 343 -92.78 -36.96 73.91
CA ALA A 343 -92.57 -38.28 74.48
C ALA A 343 -92.47 -38.26 76.02
N SER A 344 -91.78 -37.26 76.59
CA SER A 344 -91.69 -37.06 78.05
C SER A 344 -93.07 -36.82 78.68
N ARG A 345 -93.88 -35.93 78.09
CA ARG A 345 -95.28 -35.72 78.51
C ARG A 345 -96.13 -36.99 78.38
N GLY A 346 -95.93 -37.76 77.31
CA GLY A 346 -96.54 -39.08 77.14
C GLY A 346 -96.16 -40.05 78.25
N GLY A 347 -94.88 -40.08 78.64
CA GLY A 347 -94.37 -40.89 79.76
C GLY A 347 -95.02 -40.52 81.10
N GLN A 348 -95.22 -39.23 81.37
CA GLN A 348 -95.95 -38.77 82.56
C GLN A 348 -97.41 -39.25 82.57
N MET A 349 -98.10 -39.17 81.42
CA MET A 349 -99.47 -39.70 81.31
C MET A 349 -99.52 -41.22 81.56
N VAL A 350 -98.59 -41.99 80.96
CA VAL A 350 -98.52 -43.45 81.19
C VAL A 350 -98.24 -43.77 82.65
N SER A 351 -97.36 -43.02 83.33
CA SER A 351 -97.13 -43.15 84.77
C SER A 351 -98.41 -42.90 85.58
N GLY A 352 -99.22 -41.91 85.19
CA GLY A 352 -100.53 -41.65 85.80
C GLY A 352 -101.53 -42.80 85.60
N VAL A 353 -101.52 -43.44 84.42
CA VAL A 353 -102.33 -44.64 84.15
C VAL A 353 -101.90 -45.82 85.00
N VAL A 354 -100.59 -46.07 85.15
CA VAL A 354 -100.05 -47.14 86.02
C VAL A 354 -100.46 -46.94 87.48
N GLN A 355 -100.38 -45.71 87.99
CA GLN A 355 -100.84 -45.38 89.34
C GLN A 355 -102.34 -45.70 89.52
N THR A 356 -103.14 -45.38 88.50
CA THR A 356 -104.59 -45.64 88.50
C THR A 356 -104.88 -47.14 88.49
N MET A 357 -104.16 -47.93 87.68
CA MET A 357 -104.24 -49.40 87.69
C MET A 357 -103.82 -50.01 89.04
N GLY A 358 -102.82 -49.44 89.71
CA GLY A 358 -102.44 -49.82 91.07
C GLY A 358 -103.57 -49.59 92.09
N ASN A 359 -104.26 -48.45 91.99
CA ASN A 359 -105.43 -48.15 92.81
C ASN A 359 -106.59 -49.12 92.52
N ILE A 360 -106.85 -49.47 91.25
CA ILE A 360 -107.89 -50.44 90.85
C ILE A 360 -107.58 -51.84 91.42
N SER A 361 -106.33 -52.28 91.33
CA SER A 361 -105.89 -53.57 91.89
C SER A 361 -106.12 -53.63 93.40
N THR A 362 -105.79 -52.54 94.11
CA THR A 362 -106.00 -52.43 95.56
C THR A 362 -107.49 -52.46 95.92
N SER A 363 -108.33 -51.72 95.18
CA SER A 363 -109.79 -51.74 95.34
C SER A 363 -110.39 -53.12 95.06
N SER A 364 -109.91 -53.83 94.04
CA SER A 364 -110.35 -55.19 93.70
C SER A 364 -110.01 -56.21 94.79
N LYS A 365 -108.84 -56.04 95.44
CA LYS A 365 -108.43 -56.87 96.58
C LYS A 365 -109.34 -56.67 97.79
N LYS A 366 -109.72 -55.41 98.06
CA LYS A 366 -110.73 -55.05 99.08
C LYS A 366 -112.11 -55.67 98.78
N ILE A 367 -112.53 -55.67 97.52
CA ILE A 367 -113.77 -56.35 97.10
C ILE A 367 -113.67 -57.86 97.35
N SER A 368 -112.53 -58.49 97.04
CA SER A 368 -112.29 -59.91 97.29
C SER A 368 -112.40 -60.27 98.78
N GLU A 369 -111.86 -59.43 99.67
CA GLU A 369 -111.98 -59.60 101.13
C GLU A 369 -113.44 -59.49 101.59
N ILE A 370 -114.20 -58.53 101.06
CA ILE A 370 -115.64 -58.38 101.35
C ILE A 370 -116.42 -59.61 100.88
N THR A 371 -116.16 -60.13 99.67
CA THR A 371 -116.83 -61.34 99.18
C THR A 371 -116.51 -62.58 100.02
N ALA A 372 -115.30 -62.70 100.57
CA ALA A 372 -114.95 -63.80 101.48
C ALA A 372 -115.76 -63.74 102.79
N VAL A 373 -115.98 -62.54 103.33
CA VAL A 373 -116.85 -62.32 104.50
C VAL A 373 -118.31 -62.65 104.17
N ILE A 374 -118.82 -62.22 103.00
CA ILE A 374 -120.19 -62.55 102.55
C ILE A 374 -120.38 -64.06 102.43
N ASN A 375 -119.40 -64.79 101.88
CA ASN A 375 -119.47 -66.24 101.74
C ASN A 375 -119.51 -66.95 103.11
N SER A 376 -118.82 -66.39 104.12
CA SER A 376 -118.89 -66.87 105.50
C SER A 376 -120.27 -66.64 106.14
N ILE A 377 -120.89 -65.48 105.90
CA ILE A 377 -122.25 -65.16 106.37
C ILE A 377 -123.30 -66.05 105.69
N ALA A 378 -123.15 -66.33 104.39
CA ALA A 378 -124.02 -67.23 103.64
C ALA A 378 -123.98 -68.66 104.20
N PHE A 379 -122.79 -69.15 104.59
CA PHE A 379 -122.64 -70.47 105.21
C PHE A 379 -123.30 -70.53 106.61
N GLN A 380 -123.14 -69.49 107.44
CA GLN A 380 -123.83 -69.40 108.74
C GLN A 380 -125.36 -69.35 108.59
N THR A 381 -125.85 -68.66 107.57
CA THR A 381 -127.30 -68.56 107.28
C THR A 381 -127.86 -69.91 106.83
N ASN A 382 -127.10 -70.67 106.04
CA ASN A 382 -127.48 -72.02 105.60
C ASN A 382 -127.59 -73.01 106.77
N ILE A 383 -126.68 -72.93 107.76
CA ILE A 383 -126.72 -73.76 108.97
C ILE A 383 -127.93 -73.40 109.86
N LEU A 384 -128.26 -72.10 109.98
CA LEU A 384 -129.40 -71.64 110.78
C LEU A 384 -130.74 -72.11 110.19
N ALA A 385 -130.86 -72.08 108.87
CA ALA A 385 -132.07 -72.52 108.16
C ALA A 385 -132.32 -74.03 108.27
N LEU A 386 -131.25 -74.85 108.31
CA LEU A 386 -131.38 -76.30 108.44
C LEU A 386 -131.82 -76.73 109.85
N ASN A 387 -131.28 -76.08 110.90
CA ASN A 387 -131.68 -76.37 112.29
C ASN A 387 -133.15 -76.03 112.57
N ALA A 388 -133.67 -74.93 111.99
CA ALA A 388 -135.08 -74.55 112.15
C ALA A 388 -136.06 -75.52 111.46
N ALA A 389 -135.61 -76.24 110.42
CA ALA A 389 -136.44 -77.19 109.67
C ALA A 389 -136.55 -78.57 110.35
N VAL A 390 -135.56 -78.97 111.16
CA VAL A 390 -135.55 -80.27 111.87
C VAL A 390 -136.38 -80.21 113.15
N GLU A 391 -136.38 -79.10 113.88
CA GLU A 391 -137.05 -79.02 115.19
C GLU A 391 -138.59 -78.96 115.11
N ASN A 392 -139.17 -78.65 113.95
CA ASN A 392 -140.63 -78.57 113.77
C ASN A 392 -141.33 -79.89 113.39
N LYS A 393 -140.60 -80.99 113.14
CA LYS A 393 -141.23 -82.26 112.70
C LYS A 393 -141.36 -83.37 113.76
N ASP A 394 -140.67 -83.29 114.90
CA ASP A 394 -140.60 -84.44 115.84
C ASP A 394 -141.31 -84.25 117.20
N ALA A 395 -142.34 -83.39 117.32
CA ALA A 395 -143.09 -83.30 118.59
C ALA A 395 -144.60 -82.98 118.50
N VAL A 396 -145.37 -83.72 117.68
CA VAL A 396 -146.79 -84.09 117.93
C VAL A 396 -147.09 -85.45 117.28
N LEU A 397 -146.80 -86.55 118.00
CA LEU A 397 -147.75 -87.54 118.57
C LEU A 397 -146.97 -88.66 119.25
#